data_AF-A0A8T7K154-F1
#
_entry.id   AF-A0A8T7K154-F1
#
_cell.length_a   1.000
_cell.length_b   1.000
_cell.length_c   1.000
_cell.angle_alpha   90.00
_cell.angle_beta   90.00
_cell.angle_gamma   90.00
#
_symmetry.space_group_name_H-M   'P 1'
#
loop_
_entity.id
_entity.type
_entity.pdbx_description
1 polymer ?
#
loop_
_entity_poly.entity_id
_entity_poly.type
_entity_poly.pdbx_seq_one_letter_code
_entity_poly.pdbx_strand_id
1 'polypeptide(L)'
;MSRKQRVIDFVEIEWATYIERFNHLPELDGMQRVRRQGYERFRYMLAHILAWWEDVMPVILALAENREFERKKYDFDAFNAEAVAKYKDWDEAEFLAHFEKTRQKAAADFRSMNEAAFDDKRIWGRIHGIFIHHAREHLVALSKFITLDTLEHEWGTYIANFDASEKKDEFLKKQGAARFEDLLAHAFVWWDQGVIAVQGALKDPSFRYAGPGDTDTFNAEIVKKYKQTRDADLRKLFEQKRLEMIELARGLPDSALQNPTIEEWLAADVVEHYDEHAL
;
A
#
# COMPACT_ATOMS: atom_id res chain seq x y z
N MET A 1 -3.42 -12.74 11.79
CA MET A 1 -2.93 -13.50 10.61
C MET A 1 -1.43 -13.74 10.77
N SER A 2 -0.89 -14.89 10.35
CA SER A 2 0.58 -15.09 10.39
C SER A 2 1.26 -14.33 9.26
N ARG A 3 2.57 -14.02 9.39
CA ARG A 3 3.33 -13.34 8.32
C ARG A 3 3.30 -14.12 7.01
N LYS A 4 3.42 -15.45 7.07
CA LYS A 4 3.34 -16.32 5.90
C LYS A 4 1.99 -16.16 5.19
N GLN A 5 0.89 -16.24 5.93
CA GLN A 5 -0.44 -16.11 5.33
C GLN A 5 -0.64 -14.72 4.72
N ARG A 6 -0.23 -13.65 5.41
CA ARG A 6 -0.31 -12.27 4.88
C ARG A 6 0.36 -12.16 3.51
N VAL A 7 1.56 -12.72 3.36
CA VAL A 7 2.32 -12.66 2.10
C VAL A 7 1.63 -13.45 1.00
N ILE A 8 1.12 -14.64 1.31
CA ILE A 8 0.34 -15.43 0.36
C ILE A 8 -0.88 -14.65 -0.09
N ASP A 9 -1.63 -14.03 0.83
CA ASP A 9 -2.81 -13.24 0.50
C ASP A 9 -2.47 -12.03 -0.39
N PHE A 10 -1.33 -11.37 -0.20
CA PHE A 10 -0.85 -10.35 -1.15
C PHE A 10 -0.64 -10.93 -2.55
N VAL A 11 0.07 -12.05 -2.68
CA VAL A 11 0.30 -12.65 -4.01
C VAL A 11 -0.99 -13.15 -4.64
N GLU A 12 -1.94 -13.60 -3.83
CA GLU A 12 -3.05 -14.44 -4.27
C GLU A 12 -4.40 -13.72 -4.33
N ILE A 13 -4.51 -12.58 -3.66
CA ILE A 13 -5.67 -11.69 -3.68
C ILE A 13 -5.26 -10.38 -4.34
N GLU A 14 -4.29 -9.66 -3.75
CA GLU A 14 -3.93 -8.31 -4.19
C GLU A 14 -3.38 -8.32 -5.62
N TRP A 15 -2.27 -9.02 -5.83
CA TRP A 15 -1.60 -9.10 -7.12
C TRP A 15 -2.40 -9.89 -8.15
N ALA A 16 -3.13 -10.92 -7.72
CA ALA A 16 -3.91 -11.78 -8.61
C ALA A 16 -5.04 -11.03 -9.32
N THR A 17 -5.67 -10.08 -8.63
CA THR A 17 -6.77 -9.30 -9.19
C THR A 17 -6.33 -7.91 -9.67
N TYR A 18 -5.03 -7.59 -9.60
CA TYR A 18 -4.55 -6.22 -9.87
C TYR A 18 -4.78 -5.75 -11.31
N ILE A 19 -4.46 -6.60 -12.28
CA ILE A 19 -4.68 -6.31 -13.71
C ILE A 19 -6.18 -6.16 -14.00
N GLU A 20 -7.01 -7.03 -13.42
CA GLU A 20 -8.46 -6.96 -13.56
C GLU A 20 -8.99 -5.64 -13.00
N ARG A 21 -8.59 -5.24 -11.78
CA ARG A 21 -9.02 -3.97 -11.18
C ARG A 21 -8.59 -2.77 -12.01
N PHE A 22 -7.36 -2.77 -12.52
CA PHE A 22 -6.89 -1.72 -13.42
C PHE A 22 -7.73 -1.61 -14.69
N ASN A 23 -8.07 -2.74 -15.32
CA ASN A 23 -8.87 -2.78 -16.54
C ASN A 23 -10.33 -2.34 -16.35
N HIS A 24 -10.83 -2.29 -15.10
CA HIS A 24 -12.16 -1.74 -14.80
C HIS A 24 -12.17 -0.20 -14.69
N LEU A 25 -11.01 0.44 -14.57
CA LEU A 25 -10.92 1.90 -14.52
C LEU A 25 -11.25 2.50 -15.90
N PRO A 26 -11.81 3.73 -15.95
CA PRO A 26 -11.85 4.49 -17.19
C PRO A 26 -10.43 4.61 -17.78
N GLU A 27 -10.26 4.32 -19.07
CA GLU A 27 -8.95 4.19 -19.72
C GLU A 27 -8.04 5.42 -19.48
N LEU A 28 -8.60 6.63 -19.63
CA LEU A 28 -7.87 7.87 -19.43
C LEU A 28 -7.41 8.04 -17.97
N ASP A 29 -8.24 7.65 -17.00
CA ASP A 29 -7.95 7.80 -15.57
C ASP A 29 -6.86 6.80 -15.15
N GLY A 30 -7.00 5.53 -15.55
CA GLY A 30 -5.99 4.49 -15.30
C GLY A 30 -4.63 4.86 -15.89
N MET A 31 -4.59 5.31 -17.14
CA MET A 31 -3.33 5.71 -17.78
C MET A 31 -2.73 6.98 -17.19
N GLN A 32 -3.53 7.92 -16.68
CA GLN A 32 -3.01 9.08 -15.94
C GLN A 32 -2.35 8.64 -14.63
N ARG A 33 -2.95 7.71 -13.89
CA ARG A 33 -2.36 7.15 -12.65
C ARG A 33 -1.00 6.49 -12.92
N VAL A 34 -0.92 5.68 -13.97
CA VAL A 34 0.35 5.04 -14.41
C VAL A 34 1.42 6.08 -14.78
N ARG A 35 1.04 7.16 -15.47
CA ARG A 35 1.98 8.24 -15.83
C ARG A 35 2.47 9.03 -14.61
N ARG A 36 1.63 9.22 -13.59
CA ARG A 36 2.05 9.83 -12.31
C ARG A 36 3.11 8.99 -11.59
N GLN A 37 3.07 7.67 -11.77
CA GLN A 37 4.09 6.73 -11.31
C GLN A 37 5.37 6.72 -12.18
N GLY A 38 5.43 7.55 -13.24
CA GLY A 38 6.60 7.66 -14.11
C GLY A 38 6.65 6.66 -15.26
N TYR A 39 5.59 5.87 -15.48
CA TYR A 39 5.53 4.88 -16.56
C TYR A 39 4.67 5.35 -17.74
N GLU A 40 5.13 5.09 -18.96
CA GLU A 40 4.34 5.41 -20.17
C GLU A 40 3.10 4.51 -20.31
N ARG A 41 3.21 3.26 -19.85
CA ARG A 41 2.21 2.19 -20.02
C ARG A 41 2.12 1.32 -18.79
N PHE A 42 0.92 0.80 -18.50
CA PHE A 42 0.71 -0.09 -17.36
C PHE A 42 1.63 -1.32 -17.43
N ARG A 43 1.80 -1.88 -18.64
CA ARG A 43 2.74 -2.98 -18.90
C ARG A 43 4.19 -2.67 -18.47
N TYR A 44 4.67 -1.43 -18.62
CA TYR A 44 6.02 -1.08 -18.22
C TYR A 44 6.19 -1.05 -16.70
N MET A 45 5.15 -0.61 -15.98
CA MET A 45 5.12 -0.70 -14.52
C MET A 45 5.06 -2.16 -14.06
N LEU A 46 4.24 -3.01 -14.69
CA LEU A 46 4.22 -4.44 -14.43
C LEU A 46 5.57 -5.11 -14.74
N ALA A 47 6.27 -4.68 -15.78
CA ALA A 47 7.60 -5.19 -16.14
C ALA A 47 8.63 -4.88 -15.04
N HIS A 48 8.58 -3.68 -14.48
CA HIS A 48 9.37 -3.31 -13.31
C HIS A 48 9.04 -4.20 -12.09
N ILE A 49 7.76 -4.35 -11.74
CA ILE A 49 7.32 -5.20 -10.61
C ILE A 49 7.79 -6.65 -10.81
N LEU A 50 7.60 -7.19 -12.01
CA LEU A 50 7.97 -8.55 -12.37
C LEU A 50 9.48 -8.79 -12.26
N ALA A 51 10.30 -7.85 -12.73
CA ALA A 51 11.74 -7.97 -12.64
C ALA A 51 12.22 -8.05 -11.19
N TRP A 52 11.60 -7.30 -10.28
CA TRP A 52 11.89 -7.41 -8.84
C TRP A 52 11.48 -8.75 -8.25
N TRP A 53 10.36 -9.33 -8.69
CA TRP A 53 9.96 -10.67 -8.26
C TRP A 53 10.95 -11.74 -8.73
N GLU A 54 11.33 -11.70 -10.01
CA GLU A 54 12.28 -12.62 -10.63
C GLU A 54 13.67 -12.53 -9.97
N ASP A 55 14.09 -11.33 -9.59
CA ASP A 55 15.42 -11.10 -9.03
C ASP A 55 15.49 -11.44 -7.52
N VAL A 56 14.45 -11.13 -6.75
CA VAL A 56 14.48 -11.26 -5.29
C VAL A 56 14.01 -12.63 -4.79
N MET A 57 13.10 -13.31 -5.50
CA MET A 57 12.60 -14.62 -5.08
C MET A 57 13.72 -15.68 -4.94
N PRO A 58 14.70 -15.80 -5.86
CA PRO A 58 15.82 -16.74 -5.70
C PRO A 58 16.64 -16.48 -4.43
N VAL A 59 16.80 -15.21 -4.04
CA VAL A 59 17.53 -14.83 -2.81
C VAL A 59 16.72 -15.20 -1.57
N ILE A 60 15.40 -14.98 -1.58
CA ILE A 60 14.51 -15.40 -0.49
C ILE A 60 14.61 -16.90 -0.27
N LEU A 61 14.52 -17.69 -1.36
CA LEU A 61 14.60 -19.15 -1.29
C LEU A 61 15.97 -19.64 -0.81
N ALA A 62 17.05 -19.04 -1.32
CA ALA A 62 18.40 -19.38 -0.86
C ALA A 62 18.58 -19.10 0.64
N LEU A 63 18.08 -17.96 1.14
CA LEU A 63 18.10 -17.66 2.57
C LEU A 63 17.27 -18.68 3.39
N ALA A 64 16.08 -19.04 2.93
CA ALA A 64 15.22 -20.01 3.62
C ALA A 64 15.84 -21.41 3.68
N GLU A 65 16.61 -21.78 2.66
CA GLU A 65 17.29 -23.07 2.54
C GLU A 65 18.73 -23.05 3.07
N ASN A 66 19.18 -21.93 3.64
CA ASN A 66 20.57 -21.69 4.07
C ASN A 66 21.62 -21.95 2.97
N ARG A 67 21.27 -21.66 1.71
CA ARG A 67 22.18 -21.73 0.57
C ARG A 67 22.89 -20.40 0.34
N GLU A 68 24.06 -20.47 -0.28
CA GLU A 68 24.75 -19.28 -0.79
C GLU A 68 23.94 -18.60 -1.89
N PHE A 69 24.06 -17.28 -1.96
CA PHE A 69 23.46 -16.44 -2.99
C PHE A 69 24.37 -15.26 -3.30
N GLU A 70 24.27 -14.76 -4.52
CA GLU A 70 25.01 -13.58 -4.94
C GLU A 70 24.41 -12.32 -4.32
N ARG A 71 25.26 -11.51 -3.69
CA ARG A 71 24.87 -10.16 -3.26
C ARG A 71 25.06 -9.18 -4.40
N LYS A 72 23.96 -8.72 -4.97
CA LYS A 72 23.97 -7.67 -5.97
C LYS A 72 23.96 -6.29 -5.32
N LYS A 73 24.72 -5.36 -5.89
CA LYS A 73 24.52 -3.92 -5.69
C LYS A 73 23.73 -3.41 -6.87
N TYR A 74 22.66 -2.70 -6.62
CA TYR A 74 21.82 -2.15 -7.67
C TYR A 74 22.15 -0.68 -7.88
N ASP A 75 22.27 -0.32 -9.14
CA ASP A 75 21.77 0.96 -9.61
C ASP A 75 20.27 0.73 -9.91
N PHE A 76 19.40 1.27 -9.06
CA PHE A 76 17.97 1.00 -9.16
C PHE A 76 17.37 1.58 -10.45
N ASP A 77 17.85 2.73 -10.90
CA ASP A 77 17.36 3.38 -12.12
C ASP A 77 17.76 2.56 -13.35
N ALA A 78 19.02 2.11 -13.40
CA ALA A 78 19.50 1.24 -14.46
C ALA A 78 18.75 -0.09 -14.48
N PHE A 79 18.57 -0.74 -13.33
CA PHE A 79 17.83 -2.00 -13.23
C PHE A 79 16.37 -1.85 -13.70
N ASN A 80 15.70 -0.78 -13.27
CA ASN A 80 14.31 -0.51 -13.65
C ASN A 80 14.19 -0.22 -15.16
N ALA A 81 15.13 0.55 -15.73
CA ALA A 81 15.17 0.81 -17.17
C ALA A 81 15.42 -0.46 -17.99
N GLU A 82 16.31 -1.34 -17.53
CA GLU A 82 16.58 -2.64 -18.15
C GLU A 82 15.36 -3.57 -18.09
N ALA A 83 14.62 -3.57 -16.98
CA ALA A 83 13.38 -4.33 -16.84
C ALA A 83 12.34 -3.92 -17.90
N VAL A 84 12.13 -2.61 -18.08
CA VAL A 84 11.22 -2.10 -19.12
C VAL A 84 11.73 -2.45 -20.51
N ALA A 85 13.03 -2.29 -20.77
CA ALA A 85 13.64 -2.62 -22.06
C ALA A 85 13.51 -4.12 -22.41
N LYS A 86 13.71 -5.02 -21.43
CA LYS A 86 13.62 -6.48 -21.59
C LYS A 86 12.27 -6.93 -22.15
N TYR A 87 11.19 -6.29 -21.72
CA TYR A 87 9.81 -6.66 -22.07
C TYR A 87 9.15 -5.71 -23.07
N LYS A 88 9.88 -4.70 -23.58
CA LYS A 88 9.31 -3.64 -24.41
C LYS A 88 8.65 -4.16 -25.68
N ASP A 89 9.29 -5.12 -26.34
CA ASP A 89 8.87 -5.65 -27.65
C ASP A 89 8.02 -6.92 -27.55
N TRP A 90 7.69 -7.37 -26.33
CA TRP A 90 6.81 -8.52 -26.14
C TRP A 90 5.38 -8.20 -26.56
N ASP A 91 4.67 -9.21 -27.05
CA ASP A 91 3.22 -9.15 -27.16
C ASP A 91 2.60 -8.95 -25.76
N GLU A 92 1.53 -8.17 -25.69
CA GLU A 92 0.86 -7.86 -24.44
C GLU A 92 0.24 -9.11 -23.80
N ALA A 93 -0.44 -9.95 -24.58
CA ALA A 93 -1.02 -11.18 -24.06
C ALA A 93 0.06 -12.15 -23.55
N GLU A 94 1.17 -12.27 -24.28
CA GLU A 94 2.34 -13.07 -23.86
C GLU A 94 2.95 -12.55 -22.55
N PHE A 95 3.15 -11.23 -22.44
CA PHE A 95 3.69 -10.62 -21.24
C PHE A 95 2.77 -10.83 -20.03
N LEU A 96 1.47 -10.61 -20.18
CA LEU A 96 0.50 -10.79 -19.08
C LEU A 96 0.43 -12.26 -18.62
N ALA A 97 0.53 -13.21 -19.55
CA ALA A 97 0.62 -14.63 -19.22
C ALA A 97 1.92 -14.96 -18.45
N HIS A 98 3.04 -14.34 -18.81
CA HIS A 98 4.31 -14.51 -18.09
C HIS A 98 4.27 -13.88 -16.69
N PHE A 99 3.66 -12.71 -16.55
CA PHE A 99 3.41 -12.07 -15.26
C PHE A 99 2.59 -12.98 -14.33
N GLU A 100 1.46 -13.48 -14.82
CA GLU A 100 0.58 -14.37 -14.04
C GLU A 100 1.26 -15.69 -13.67
N LYS A 101 2.00 -16.30 -14.60
CA LYS A 101 2.79 -17.51 -14.31
C LYS A 101 3.82 -17.27 -13.21
N THR A 102 4.49 -16.11 -13.23
CA THR A 102 5.49 -15.75 -12.22
C THR A 102 4.83 -15.50 -10.86
N ARG A 103 3.68 -14.83 -10.82
CA ARG A 103 2.87 -14.66 -9.61
C ARG A 103 2.47 -16.00 -9.00
N GLN A 104 1.93 -16.92 -9.81
CA GLN A 104 1.54 -18.26 -9.35
C GLN A 104 2.73 -19.06 -8.81
N LYS A 105 3.90 -18.95 -9.47
CA LYS A 105 5.13 -19.55 -8.97
C LYS A 105 5.54 -18.96 -7.61
N ALA A 106 5.51 -17.63 -7.46
CA ALA A 106 5.81 -16.98 -6.18
C ALA A 106 4.88 -17.47 -5.06
N ALA A 107 3.58 -17.61 -5.32
CA ALA A 107 2.63 -18.16 -4.36
C ALA A 107 2.96 -19.61 -3.96
N ALA A 108 3.30 -20.47 -4.93
CA ALA A 108 3.71 -21.85 -4.68
C ALA A 108 5.01 -21.93 -3.87
N ASP A 109 5.98 -21.08 -4.19
CA ASP A 109 7.25 -20.96 -3.48
C ASP A 109 6.99 -20.55 -2.02
N PHE A 110 6.23 -19.48 -1.76
CA PHE A 110 5.87 -19.05 -0.39
C PHE A 110 5.11 -20.12 0.41
N ARG A 111 4.22 -20.89 -0.23
CA ARG A 111 3.52 -22.00 0.43
C ARG A 111 4.48 -23.10 0.87
N SER A 112 5.48 -23.41 0.05
CA SER A 112 6.46 -24.47 0.32
C SER A 112 7.45 -24.10 1.43
N MET A 113 7.73 -22.81 1.62
CA MET A 113 8.64 -22.32 2.65
C MET A 113 8.15 -22.62 4.08
N ASN A 114 9.07 -22.94 4.98
CA ASN A 114 8.77 -23.09 6.40
C ASN A 114 8.26 -21.76 6.99
N GLU A 115 7.26 -21.80 7.88
CA GLU A 115 6.71 -20.60 8.52
C GLU A 115 7.76 -19.80 9.29
N ALA A 116 8.72 -20.47 9.94
CA ALA A 116 9.82 -19.81 10.65
C ALA A 116 10.72 -18.95 9.75
N ALA A 117 10.73 -19.20 8.43
CA ALA A 117 11.50 -18.37 7.49
C ALA A 117 10.98 -16.92 7.43
N PHE A 118 9.68 -16.71 7.70
CA PHE A 118 9.05 -15.39 7.68
C PHE A 118 9.37 -14.55 8.93
N ASP A 119 10.03 -15.15 9.93
CA ASP A 119 10.54 -14.44 11.10
C ASP A 119 11.98 -13.94 10.92
N ASP A 120 12.72 -14.46 9.92
CA ASP A 120 14.05 -13.96 9.59
C ASP A 120 13.93 -12.56 8.97
N LYS A 121 14.55 -11.57 9.63
CA LYS A 121 14.51 -10.16 9.21
C LYS A 121 15.02 -9.92 7.78
N ARG A 122 15.96 -10.74 7.30
CA ARG A 122 16.53 -10.63 5.94
C ARG A 122 15.55 -11.11 4.89
N ILE A 123 14.80 -12.17 5.20
CA ILE A 123 13.73 -12.69 4.34
C ILE A 123 12.54 -11.72 4.39
N TRP A 124 12.10 -11.36 5.60
CA TRP A 124 10.96 -10.46 5.79
C TRP A 124 11.18 -9.10 5.13
N GLY A 125 12.36 -8.48 5.28
CA GLY A 125 12.63 -7.18 4.64
C GLY A 125 12.49 -7.22 3.12
N ARG A 126 12.88 -8.33 2.49
CA ARG A 126 12.74 -8.53 1.03
C ARG A 126 11.30 -8.75 0.62
N ILE A 127 10.60 -9.63 1.33
CA ILE A 127 9.19 -9.90 1.07
C ILE A 127 8.37 -8.63 1.25
N HIS A 128 8.57 -7.93 2.35
CA HIS A 128 7.88 -6.68 2.64
C HIS A 128 8.14 -5.65 1.55
N GLY A 129 9.40 -5.38 1.18
CA GLY A 129 9.70 -4.40 0.13
C GLY A 129 9.06 -4.74 -1.22
N ILE A 130 9.17 -5.99 -1.66
CA ILE A 130 8.89 -6.37 -3.05
C ILE A 130 7.46 -6.85 -3.30
N PHE A 131 6.79 -7.44 -2.31
CA PHE A 131 5.45 -7.99 -2.49
C PHE A 131 4.38 -7.19 -1.75
N ILE A 132 4.71 -6.54 -0.63
CA ILE A 132 3.74 -5.82 0.19
C ILE A 132 3.81 -4.32 -0.12
N HIS A 133 4.98 -3.71 0.10
CA HIS A 133 5.16 -2.28 -0.09
C HIS A 133 5.03 -1.88 -1.56
N HIS A 134 5.63 -2.63 -2.50
CA HIS A 134 5.44 -2.39 -3.94
C HIS A 134 3.96 -2.40 -4.39
N ALA A 135 3.07 -3.14 -3.70
CA ALA A 135 1.64 -3.11 -4.03
C ALA A 135 0.99 -1.77 -3.65
N ARG A 136 1.49 -1.12 -2.58
CA ARG A 136 1.07 0.22 -2.18
C ARG A 136 1.79 1.33 -2.95
N GLU A 137 3.09 1.18 -3.17
CA GLU A 137 3.90 2.15 -3.94
C GLU A 137 3.39 2.28 -5.37
N HIS A 138 3.15 1.15 -6.04
CA HIS A 138 2.57 1.10 -7.38
C HIS A 138 1.07 0.91 -7.33
N LEU A 139 0.33 1.60 -6.44
CA LEU A 139 -1.12 1.50 -6.33
C LEU A 139 -1.82 2.35 -7.41
N VAL A 140 -2.17 1.77 -8.56
CA VAL A 140 -2.99 2.48 -9.56
C VAL A 140 -4.47 2.05 -9.54
N ALA A 141 -4.79 0.97 -8.84
CA ALA A 141 -6.15 0.46 -8.69
C ALA A 141 -6.33 -0.20 -7.32
N LEU A 142 -7.11 0.42 -6.44
CA LEU A 142 -7.33 -0.03 -5.08
C LEU A 142 -8.09 -1.36 -5.01
N SER A 143 -7.80 -2.15 -3.98
CA SER A 143 -8.61 -3.30 -3.59
C SER A 143 -9.08 -3.17 -2.14
N LYS A 144 -10.18 -3.87 -1.81
CA LYS A 144 -10.66 -3.98 -0.44
C LYS A 144 -9.62 -4.68 0.46
N PHE A 145 -8.86 -5.62 -0.10
CA PHE A 145 -7.82 -6.34 0.63
C PHE A 145 -6.71 -5.40 1.11
N ILE A 146 -6.13 -4.58 0.23
CA ILE A 146 -5.00 -3.71 0.61
C ILE A 146 -5.44 -2.57 1.54
N THR A 147 -6.68 -2.06 1.40
CA THR A 147 -7.27 -1.13 2.37
C THR A 147 -7.32 -1.74 3.77
N LEU A 148 -7.88 -2.96 3.87
CA LEU A 148 -8.00 -3.66 5.15
C LEU A 148 -6.64 -4.04 5.72
N ASP A 149 -5.74 -4.57 4.89
CA ASP A 149 -4.40 -4.96 5.33
C ASP A 149 -3.63 -3.76 5.88
N THR A 150 -3.71 -2.61 5.21
CA THR A 150 -3.06 -1.37 5.67
C THR A 150 -3.65 -0.91 7.00
N LEU A 151 -4.98 -0.90 7.16
CA LEU A 151 -5.60 -0.55 8.44
C LEU A 151 -5.23 -1.53 9.56
N GLU A 152 -5.21 -2.83 9.28
CA GLU A 152 -5.00 -3.86 10.29
C GLU A 152 -3.54 -4.03 10.71
N HIS A 153 -2.59 -3.93 9.78
CA HIS A 153 -1.20 -4.29 10.02
C HIS A 153 -0.25 -3.09 10.00
N GLU A 154 -0.46 -2.15 9.09
CA GLU A 154 0.38 -0.96 8.97
C GLU A 154 -0.04 0.06 10.04
N TRP A 155 -1.20 0.68 9.89
CA TRP A 155 -1.77 1.59 10.88
C TRP A 155 -1.95 0.91 12.26
N GLY A 156 -2.27 -0.39 12.27
CA GLY A 156 -2.44 -1.16 13.51
C GLY A 156 -1.16 -1.32 14.34
N THR A 157 0.02 -1.16 13.73
CA THR A 157 1.31 -1.20 14.46
C THR A 157 1.99 0.16 14.55
N TYR A 158 1.42 1.19 13.93
CA TYR A 158 2.04 2.51 13.78
C TYR A 158 2.48 3.15 15.10
N ILE A 159 1.58 3.17 16.10
CA ILE A 159 1.89 3.69 17.44
C ILE A 159 3.03 2.89 18.10
N ALA A 160 2.96 1.56 18.05
CA ALA A 160 3.97 0.69 18.67
C ALA A 160 5.33 0.85 17.98
N ASN A 161 5.35 0.99 16.66
CA ASN A 161 6.56 1.23 15.87
C ASN A 161 7.17 2.60 16.21
N PHE A 162 6.36 3.64 16.34
CA PHE A 162 6.83 4.96 16.78
C PHE A 162 7.43 4.87 18.17
N ASP A 163 6.72 4.26 19.12
CA ASP A 163 7.17 4.13 20.51
C ASP A 163 8.45 3.32 20.65
N ALA A 164 8.67 2.31 19.80
CA ALA A 164 9.88 1.50 19.74
C ALA A 164 11.04 2.15 18.98
N SER A 165 10.79 3.20 18.19
CA SER A 165 11.82 3.85 17.37
C SER A 165 12.80 4.65 18.23
N GLU A 166 14.09 4.52 17.94
CA GLU A 166 15.14 5.38 18.49
C GLU A 166 15.25 6.74 17.77
N LYS A 167 14.51 6.92 16.65
CA LYS A 167 14.59 8.08 15.76
C LYS A 167 13.36 8.99 15.81
N LYS A 168 12.65 9.04 16.93
CA LYS A 168 11.39 9.80 17.09
C LYS A 168 11.53 11.27 16.69
N ASP A 169 12.58 11.95 17.16
CA ASP A 169 12.78 13.37 16.88
C ASP A 169 13.12 13.64 15.41
N GLU A 170 13.93 12.77 14.78
CA GLU A 170 14.26 12.84 13.35
C GLU A 170 12.98 12.66 12.51
N PHE A 171 12.18 11.66 12.87
CA PHE A 171 10.90 11.39 12.23
C PHE A 171 9.93 12.58 12.36
N LEU A 172 9.67 13.07 13.57
CA LEU A 172 8.76 14.21 13.79
C LEU A 172 9.22 15.47 13.04
N LYS A 173 10.54 15.71 13.00
CA LYS A 173 11.11 16.81 12.23
C LYS A 173 10.88 16.64 10.73
N LYS A 174 11.07 15.44 10.18
CA LYS A 174 10.79 15.13 8.76
C LYS A 174 9.32 15.38 8.44
N GLN A 175 8.42 14.99 9.35
CA GLN A 175 6.98 15.16 9.21
C GLN A 175 6.49 16.60 9.46
N GLY A 176 7.37 17.51 9.91
CA GLY A 176 6.97 18.87 10.27
C GLY A 176 6.02 18.95 11.47
N ALA A 177 5.95 17.89 12.29
CA ALA A 177 5.05 17.80 13.43
C ALA A 177 5.79 18.06 14.76
N ALA A 178 5.16 18.80 15.67
CA ALA A 178 5.72 19.03 17.00
C ALA A 178 5.54 17.82 17.92
N ARG A 179 4.46 17.06 17.73
CA ARG A 179 4.08 15.89 18.54
C ARG A 179 3.59 14.78 17.63
N PHE A 180 3.83 13.54 18.03
CA PHE A 180 3.29 12.38 17.33
C PHE A 180 1.77 12.37 17.34
N GLU A 181 1.16 12.83 18.42
CA GLU A 181 -0.30 12.86 18.55
C GLU A 181 -0.96 13.88 17.62
N ASP A 182 -0.22 14.91 17.16
CA ASP A 182 -0.70 15.81 16.11
C ASP A 182 -0.80 15.06 14.76
N LEU A 183 0.13 14.13 14.47
CA LEU A 183 0.07 13.25 13.30
C LEU A 183 -1.06 12.21 13.40
N LEU A 184 -1.29 11.65 14.59
CA LEU A 184 -2.44 10.76 14.80
C LEU A 184 -3.76 11.49 14.56
N ALA A 185 -3.87 12.73 15.05
CA ALA A 185 -5.03 13.59 14.82
C ALA A 185 -5.21 13.94 13.34
N HIS A 186 -4.12 14.26 12.65
CA HIS A 186 -4.11 14.46 11.20
C HIS A 186 -4.66 13.23 10.47
N ALA A 187 -4.11 12.05 10.75
CA ALA A 187 -4.52 10.80 10.13
C ALA A 187 -6.01 10.49 10.30
N PHE A 188 -6.53 10.47 11.54
CA PHE A 188 -7.91 10.05 11.76
C PHE A 188 -8.94 11.11 11.32
N VAL A 189 -8.58 12.39 11.24
CA VAL A 189 -9.51 13.41 10.73
C VAL A 189 -9.65 13.32 9.21
N TRP A 190 -8.58 12.97 8.49
CA TRP A 190 -8.68 12.61 7.08
C TRP A 190 -9.53 11.36 6.89
N TRP A 191 -9.38 10.33 7.72
CA TRP A 191 -10.30 9.19 7.69
C TRP A 191 -11.77 9.59 7.89
N ASP A 192 -12.08 10.54 8.78
CA ASP A 192 -13.44 11.07 8.91
C ASP A 192 -13.94 11.73 7.60
N GLN A 193 -13.05 12.37 6.82
CA GLN A 193 -13.38 12.90 5.49
C GLN A 193 -13.66 11.77 4.49
N GLY A 194 -12.80 10.74 4.45
CA GLY A 194 -13.02 9.53 3.68
C GLY A 194 -14.35 8.83 4.01
N VAL A 195 -14.72 8.74 5.29
CA VAL A 195 -16.03 8.19 5.72
C VAL A 195 -17.19 8.99 5.11
N ILE A 196 -17.11 10.32 5.12
CA ILE A 196 -18.14 11.19 4.51
C ILE A 196 -18.21 10.94 3.01
N ALA A 197 -17.07 10.88 2.33
CA ALA A 197 -16.97 10.62 0.89
C ALA A 197 -17.66 9.29 0.53
N VAL A 198 -17.28 8.22 1.23
CA VAL A 198 -17.78 6.86 1.02
C VAL A 198 -19.28 6.77 1.29
N GLN A 199 -19.74 7.28 2.43
CA GLN A 199 -21.16 7.23 2.79
C GLN A 199 -22.05 8.05 1.84
N GLY A 200 -21.54 9.18 1.33
CA GLY A 200 -22.22 9.96 0.31
C GLY A 200 -22.35 9.19 -1.00
N ALA A 201 -21.25 8.61 -1.48
CA ALA A 201 -21.20 7.84 -2.72
C ALA A 201 -22.03 6.53 -2.67
N LEU A 202 -22.17 5.92 -1.49
CA LEU A 202 -23.05 4.77 -1.29
C LEU A 202 -24.54 5.14 -1.37
N LYS A 203 -24.91 6.36 -0.96
CA LYS A 203 -26.30 6.85 -1.03
C LYS A 203 -26.67 7.37 -2.41
N ASP A 204 -25.70 8.00 -3.08
CA ASP A 204 -25.85 8.58 -4.41
C ASP A 204 -24.57 8.30 -5.23
N PRO A 205 -24.61 7.41 -6.24
CA PRO A 205 -23.45 7.11 -7.08
C PRO A 205 -22.87 8.31 -7.84
N SER A 206 -23.67 9.37 -8.03
CA SER A 206 -23.24 10.62 -8.66
C SER A 206 -22.60 11.61 -7.68
N PHE A 207 -22.66 11.33 -6.37
CA PHE A 207 -22.02 12.15 -5.35
C PHE A 207 -20.52 12.29 -5.64
N ARG A 208 -20.04 13.53 -5.54
CA ARG A 208 -18.62 13.88 -5.62
C ARG A 208 -18.29 14.68 -4.38
N TYR A 209 -17.35 14.17 -3.59
CA TYR A 209 -16.93 14.86 -2.39
C TYR A 209 -15.81 15.83 -2.73
N ALA A 210 -16.05 17.12 -2.48
CA ALA A 210 -15.08 18.19 -2.76
C ALA A 210 -13.93 18.26 -1.74
N GLY A 211 -14.03 17.52 -0.63
CA GLY A 211 -13.07 17.60 0.47
C GLY A 211 -13.10 18.95 1.20
N PRO A 212 -12.22 19.09 2.21
CA PRO A 212 -11.90 20.41 2.76
C PRO A 212 -11.11 21.20 1.70
N GLY A 213 -11.46 22.48 1.49
CA GLY A 213 -10.93 23.29 0.40
C GLY A 213 -9.40 23.44 0.43
N ASP A 214 -8.89 24.36 1.24
CA ASP A 214 -7.44 24.55 1.41
C ASP A 214 -6.90 23.51 2.41
N THR A 215 -6.07 22.57 1.92
CA THR A 215 -5.52 21.47 2.71
C THR A 215 -4.60 21.94 3.82
N ASP A 216 -3.81 22.99 3.59
CA ASP A 216 -2.89 23.54 4.60
C ASP A 216 -3.66 24.20 5.73
N THR A 217 -4.69 24.97 5.37
CA THR A 217 -5.61 25.59 6.33
C THR A 217 -6.33 24.50 7.15
N PHE A 218 -6.86 23.47 6.49
CA PHE A 218 -7.54 22.37 7.16
C PHE A 218 -6.60 21.62 8.13
N ASN A 219 -5.38 21.32 7.71
CA ASN A 219 -4.37 20.68 8.55
C ASN A 219 -4.00 21.53 9.77
N ALA A 220 -3.86 22.85 9.59
CA ALA A 220 -3.62 23.78 10.71
C ALA A 220 -4.79 23.82 11.70
N GLU A 221 -6.03 23.71 11.22
CA GLU A 221 -7.23 23.64 12.06
C GLU A 221 -7.29 22.36 12.88
N ILE A 222 -6.85 21.21 12.34
CA ILE A 222 -6.74 19.95 13.09
C ILE A 222 -5.80 20.12 14.29
N VAL A 223 -4.60 20.62 14.06
CA VAL A 223 -3.61 20.87 15.12
C VAL A 223 -4.19 21.82 16.18
N LYS A 224 -4.84 22.90 15.75
CA LYS A 224 -5.48 23.85 16.68
C LYS A 224 -6.58 23.20 17.50
N LYS A 225 -7.43 22.36 16.88
CA LYS A 225 -8.56 21.68 17.52
C LYS A 225 -8.11 20.71 18.62
N TYR A 226 -7.03 19.97 18.37
CA TYR A 226 -6.57 18.92 19.29
C TYR A 226 -5.39 19.33 20.19
N LYS A 227 -4.91 20.58 20.07
CA LYS A 227 -3.76 21.10 20.84
C LYS A 227 -3.84 20.86 22.35
N GLN A 228 -5.03 20.94 22.93
CA GLN A 228 -5.27 20.79 24.37
C GLN A 228 -5.74 19.38 24.76
N THR A 229 -5.93 18.48 23.80
CA THR A 229 -6.29 17.09 24.08
C THR A 229 -5.07 16.34 24.62
N ARG A 230 -5.28 15.48 25.63
CA ARG A 230 -4.20 14.69 26.21
C ARG A 230 -3.74 13.62 25.23
N ASP A 231 -2.44 13.31 25.27
CA ASP A 231 -1.82 12.39 24.31
C ASP A 231 -2.46 10.99 24.33
N ALA A 232 -2.74 10.47 25.53
CA ALA A 232 -3.40 9.19 25.72
C ALA A 232 -4.83 9.17 25.13
N ASP A 233 -5.54 10.31 25.16
CA ASP A 233 -6.89 10.40 24.60
C ASP A 233 -6.83 10.41 23.06
N LEU A 234 -5.84 11.06 22.45
CA LEU A 234 -5.62 11.05 21.00
C LEU A 234 -5.21 9.69 20.46
N ARG A 235 -4.33 8.97 21.17
CA ARG A 235 -3.96 7.59 20.83
C ARG A 235 -5.16 6.65 20.86
N LYS A 236 -6.01 6.79 21.88
CA LYS A 236 -7.27 6.02 21.98
C LYS A 236 -8.24 6.38 20.86
N LEU A 237 -8.38 7.66 20.53
CA LEU A 237 -9.25 8.13 19.46
C LEU A 237 -8.78 7.64 18.09
N PHE A 238 -7.48 7.70 17.81
CA PHE A 238 -6.89 7.12 16.60
C PHE A 238 -7.23 5.64 16.45
N GLU A 239 -7.01 4.84 17.50
CA GLU A 239 -7.30 3.42 17.47
C GLU A 239 -8.81 3.15 17.26
N GLN A 240 -9.67 3.90 17.94
CA GLN A 240 -11.11 3.84 17.72
C GLN A 240 -11.45 4.11 16.25
N LYS A 241 -10.90 5.17 15.67
CA LYS A 241 -11.15 5.58 14.29
C LYS A 241 -10.62 4.57 13.27
N ARG A 242 -9.48 3.95 13.55
CA ARG A 242 -8.93 2.86 12.74
C ARG A 242 -9.87 1.67 12.71
N LEU A 243 -10.45 1.29 13.86
CA LEU A 243 -11.44 0.23 13.94
C LEU A 243 -12.74 0.60 13.21
N GLU A 244 -13.20 1.84 13.31
CA GLU A 244 -14.35 2.35 12.54
C GLU A 244 -14.10 2.24 11.02
N MET A 245 -12.89 2.57 10.54
CA MET A 245 -12.49 2.42 9.14
C MET A 245 -12.43 0.96 8.69
N ILE A 246 -11.95 0.05 9.54
CA ILE A 246 -11.96 -1.40 9.26
C ILE A 246 -13.40 -1.88 9.08
N GLU A 247 -14.31 -1.50 9.98
CA GLU A 247 -15.71 -1.90 9.88
C GLU A 247 -16.40 -1.29 8.65
N LEU A 248 -16.10 -0.02 8.32
CA LEU A 248 -16.55 0.59 7.07
C LEU A 248 -16.08 -0.22 5.86
N ALA A 249 -14.78 -0.46 5.74
CA ALA A 249 -14.19 -1.15 4.60
C ALA A 249 -14.71 -2.60 4.48
N ARG A 250 -14.84 -3.33 5.59
CA ARG A 250 -15.45 -4.68 5.62
C ARG A 250 -16.90 -4.65 5.16
N GLY A 251 -17.66 -3.63 5.56
CA GLY A 251 -19.07 -3.45 5.23
C GLY A 251 -19.33 -3.02 3.78
N LEU A 252 -18.31 -2.60 3.03
CA LEU A 252 -18.48 -2.23 1.62
C LEU A 252 -18.84 -3.45 0.77
N PRO A 253 -19.84 -3.34 -0.14
CA PRO A 253 -20.07 -4.36 -1.14
C PRO A 253 -18.86 -4.43 -2.10
N ASP A 254 -18.62 -5.59 -2.71
CA ASP A 254 -17.47 -5.81 -3.59
C ASP A 254 -17.43 -4.84 -4.78
N SER A 255 -18.61 -4.38 -5.23
CA SER A 255 -18.75 -3.38 -6.29
C SER A 255 -18.50 -1.93 -5.85
N ALA A 256 -18.33 -1.64 -4.55
CA ALA A 256 -18.19 -0.27 -4.05
C ALA A 256 -16.97 0.45 -4.65
N LEU A 257 -15.87 -0.28 -4.84
CA LEU A 257 -14.63 0.25 -5.40
C LEU A 257 -14.70 0.51 -6.92
N GLN A 258 -15.83 0.18 -7.56
CA GLN A 258 -16.11 0.64 -8.93
C GLN A 258 -16.57 2.10 -8.95
N ASN A 259 -16.95 2.67 -7.79
CA ASN A 259 -17.24 4.09 -7.67
C ASN A 259 -15.91 4.86 -7.45
N PRO A 260 -15.52 5.77 -8.37
CA PRO A 260 -14.25 6.49 -8.27
C PRO A 260 -14.12 7.30 -6.97
N THR A 261 -15.21 7.87 -6.45
CA THR A 261 -15.15 8.61 -5.19
C THR A 261 -14.85 7.71 -3.99
N ILE A 262 -15.35 6.47 -3.97
CA ILE A 262 -15.02 5.52 -2.89
C ILE A 262 -13.57 5.06 -3.03
N GLU A 263 -13.19 4.69 -4.24
CA GLU A 263 -11.88 4.16 -4.57
C GLU A 263 -10.76 5.17 -4.29
N GLU A 264 -10.90 6.41 -4.78
CA GLU A 264 -9.88 7.45 -4.65
C GLU A 264 -9.69 7.89 -3.19
N TRP A 265 -10.78 8.08 -2.45
CA TRP A 265 -10.68 8.51 -1.05
C TRP A 265 -10.10 7.42 -0.14
N LEU A 266 -10.40 6.14 -0.38
CA LEU A 266 -9.78 5.06 0.38
C LEU A 266 -8.33 4.82 -0.03
N ALA A 267 -7.97 5.04 -1.30
CA ALA A 267 -6.57 4.95 -1.74
C ALA A 267 -5.74 6.05 -1.08
N ALA A 268 -6.19 7.30 -1.19
CA ALA A 268 -5.52 8.47 -0.63
C ALA A 268 -5.45 8.39 0.90
N ASP A 269 -6.58 8.37 1.61
CA ASP A 269 -6.60 8.61 3.05
C ASP A 269 -6.11 7.42 3.89
N VAL A 270 -6.12 6.20 3.32
CA VAL A 270 -5.74 4.98 4.05
C VAL A 270 -4.40 4.44 3.59
N VAL A 271 -4.21 4.24 2.29
CA VAL A 271 -3.04 3.50 1.77
C VAL A 271 -1.88 4.44 1.50
N GLU A 272 -2.08 5.43 0.64
CA GLU A 272 -1.03 6.40 0.26
C GLU A 272 -0.62 7.25 1.47
N HIS A 273 -1.59 7.72 2.24
CA HIS A 273 -1.38 8.51 3.46
C HIS A 273 -0.59 7.76 4.54
N TYR A 274 -0.67 6.42 4.58
CA TYR A 274 0.23 5.64 5.45
C TYR A 274 1.68 5.78 4.99
N ASP A 275 1.93 5.58 3.70
CA ASP A 275 3.30 5.58 3.16
C ASP A 275 3.92 6.99 3.25
N GLU A 276 3.14 8.07 3.19
CA GLU A 276 3.59 9.45 3.46
C GLU A 276 4.08 9.64 4.91
N HIS A 277 3.47 8.93 5.85
CA HIS A 277 3.73 9.04 7.28
C HIS A 277 4.46 7.83 7.89
N ALA A 278 4.93 6.90 7.06
CA ALA A 278 5.68 5.73 7.50
C ALA A 278 7.02 6.11 8.15
N LEU A 279 7.40 5.35 9.18
CA LEU A 279 8.59 5.54 10.02
C LEU A 279 9.92 5.20 9.35
#